data_AF-A0A964QX32-F1
#
_entry.id   AF-A0A964QX32-F1
#
_cell.length_a   1.000
_cell.length_b   1.000
_cell.length_c   1.000
_cell.angle_alpha   90.00
_cell.angle_beta   90.00
_cell.angle_gamma   90.00
#
_symmetry.space_group_name_H-M   'P 1'
#
loop_
_entity.id
_entity.type
_entity.pdbx_description
1 polymer ?
#
loop_
_entity_poly.entity_id
_entity_poly.type
_entity_poly.pdbx_seq_one_letter_code
_entity_poly.pdbx_strand_id
1 'polypeptide(L)'
;MILADKESLPLRIAAVQAVSVATLQNTAKRLKPKQRFNWVVSDIYRKLLVWKLEWQAKFSGRGYYCGALHGESDYNLTINSDRTVSCNCQDYDGSGHMGDLRKNSFEDIYFGPVAQKLRDDLAKGKMPIPTCARCGDLKRLARGAKPPETKLPHRGMLLENTVRCNVDCTGCARETAAGLRADKQLQMSLADMEKMGDMMSRLGMKQIFYLNLGEPFLSPTIGQELPMLRKKNPGCRIVTSTNGILLNTDAKREAALNFSHIFFSVHGITDEMSEKYMHRGNFEKAYEAMKLMAEFRNARGLTEPILEWKYLLFNWNDHPRHLERAIEMARAAKLDFISFWPTNNPFYGISWRWRLGMLNRFGVKSWKGREVDLRPEGRRGTPTHPFLAEAVAAA
;
A
#
# COMPACT_ATOMS: atom_id res chain seq x y z
N MET A 1 22.63 29.07 -70.21
CA MET A 1 23.59 28.48 -69.25
C MET A 1 23.44 29.27 -67.97
N ILE A 2 22.92 28.78 -66.85
CA ILE A 2 22.99 27.47 -66.18
C ILE A 2 21.64 27.33 -65.46
N LEU A 3 20.77 26.42 -65.91
CA LEU A 3 20.56 25.06 -65.36
C LEU A 3 20.07 25.02 -63.91
N ALA A 4 18.89 24.42 -63.78
CA ALA A 4 18.29 23.92 -62.57
C ALA A 4 19.25 23.02 -61.77
N ASP A 5 19.12 23.00 -60.45
CA ASP A 5 18.72 21.75 -59.83
C ASP A 5 18.00 21.92 -58.49
N LYS A 6 17.00 21.06 -58.31
CA LYS A 6 16.19 20.91 -57.11
C LYS A 6 16.98 20.08 -56.12
N GLU A 7 17.42 20.68 -55.01
CA GLU A 7 17.75 19.90 -53.82
C GLU A 7 16.75 20.17 -52.70
N SER A 8 15.94 19.16 -52.48
CA SER A 8 15.08 18.93 -51.33
C SER A 8 15.85 19.06 -50.01
N LEU A 9 15.51 20.06 -49.18
CA LEU A 9 15.82 20.01 -47.75
C LEU A 9 14.80 19.09 -47.05
N PRO A 10 15.19 17.97 -46.45
CA PRO A 10 14.29 17.21 -45.60
C PRO A 10 14.17 17.87 -44.23
N LEU A 11 12.93 17.99 -43.75
CA LEU A 11 12.59 18.21 -42.35
C LEU A 11 13.46 17.30 -41.45
N ARG A 12 14.40 17.89 -40.72
CA ARG A 12 15.08 17.21 -39.61
C ARG A 12 14.09 17.10 -38.45
N ILE A 13 13.26 16.06 -38.51
CA ILE A 13 12.64 15.45 -37.35
C ILE A 13 13.80 15.02 -36.44
N ALA A 14 14.01 15.76 -35.35
CA ALA A 14 14.94 15.37 -34.31
C ALA A 14 14.44 14.05 -33.73
N ALA A 15 15.09 12.97 -34.15
CA ALA A 15 14.90 11.65 -33.60
C ALA A 15 15.13 11.71 -32.09
N VAL A 16 14.07 11.45 -31.34
CA VAL A 16 14.12 11.04 -29.94
C VAL A 16 14.98 9.78 -29.93
N GLN A 17 16.28 9.95 -29.72
CA GLN A 17 17.21 8.84 -29.61
C GLN A 17 16.81 8.00 -28.41
N ALA A 18 16.44 6.76 -28.75
CA ALA A 18 16.22 5.64 -27.86
C ALA A 18 17.20 5.67 -26.67
N VAL A 19 16.67 5.94 -25.49
CA VAL A 19 17.31 5.54 -24.23
C VAL A 19 17.49 4.04 -24.33
N SER A 20 18.74 3.63 -24.51
CA SER A 20 19.10 2.25 -24.80
C SER A 20 18.59 1.34 -23.67
N VAL A 21 18.09 0.20 -24.11
CA VAL A 21 17.49 -0.90 -23.35
C VAL A 21 18.57 -1.62 -22.55
N ALA A 22 19.24 -0.92 -21.62
CA ALA A 22 20.32 -1.44 -20.79
C ALA A 22 19.90 -1.70 -19.33
N THR A 23 18.61 -1.69 -19.00
CA THR A 23 18.10 -1.96 -17.63
C THR A 23 17.43 -3.34 -17.48
N LEU A 24 17.58 -4.25 -18.45
CA LEU A 24 16.86 -5.53 -18.48
C LEU A 24 17.72 -6.80 -18.37
N GLN A 25 18.97 -6.71 -17.91
CA GLN A 25 19.81 -7.90 -17.71
C GLN A 25 20.25 -8.06 -16.25
N ASN A 26 19.29 -8.41 -15.39
CA ASN A 26 19.60 -9.19 -14.18
C ASN A 26 18.36 -9.99 -13.73
N THR A 27 17.76 -10.73 -14.66
CA THR A 27 16.64 -11.65 -14.44
C THR A 27 17.10 -13.02 -13.92
N ALA A 28 18.36 -13.39 -14.12
CA ALA A 28 18.90 -14.72 -13.81
C ALA A 28 18.91 -15.07 -12.31
N LYS A 29 18.85 -14.09 -11.39
CA LYS A 29 18.78 -14.31 -9.93
C LYS A 29 17.37 -14.22 -9.34
N ARG A 30 16.33 -14.05 -10.15
CA ARG A 30 14.95 -13.98 -9.62
C ARG A 30 14.42 -15.39 -9.33
N LEU A 31 14.60 -15.85 -8.10
CA LEU A 31 13.75 -16.94 -7.58
C LEU A 31 12.29 -16.45 -7.62
N LYS A 32 11.39 -17.27 -8.20
CA LYS A 32 9.95 -16.96 -8.19
C LYS A 32 9.53 -16.70 -6.73
N PRO A 33 8.66 -15.73 -6.42
CA PRO A 33 8.32 -15.39 -5.03
C PRO A 33 7.94 -16.59 -4.15
N LYS A 34 7.13 -17.53 -4.68
CA LYS A 34 6.74 -18.77 -3.99
C LYS A 34 7.89 -19.77 -3.74
N GLN A 35 9.00 -19.63 -4.46
CA GLN A 35 10.20 -20.47 -4.30
C GLN A 35 11.21 -19.85 -3.31
N ARG A 36 10.98 -18.61 -2.85
CA ARG A 36 11.81 -18.04 -1.77
C ARG A 36 11.45 -18.74 -0.46
N PHE A 37 12.46 -19.25 0.26
CA PHE A 37 12.30 -20.04 1.49
C PHE A 37 11.30 -19.44 2.49
N ASN A 38 11.32 -18.11 2.66
CA ASN A 38 10.41 -17.39 3.54
C ASN A 38 8.91 -17.56 3.19
N TRP A 39 8.56 -17.64 1.90
CA TRP A 39 7.17 -17.85 1.48
C TRP A 39 6.70 -19.27 1.79
N VAL A 40 7.56 -20.26 1.59
CA VAL A 40 7.26 -21.67 1.93
C VAL A 40 6.95 -21.82 3.42
N VAL A 41 7.80 -21.27 4.28
CA VAL A 41 7.59 -21.29 5.74
C VAL A 41 6.31 -20.55 6.12
N SER A 42 6.07 -19.37 5.54
CA SER A 42 4.85 -18.59 5.78
C SER A 42 3.58 -19.34 5.39
N ASP A 43 3.60 -20.10 4.29
CA ASP A 43 2.45 -20.86 3.82
C ASP A 43 2.15 -22.09 4.69
N ILE A 44 3.20 -22.80 5.15
CA ILE A 44 3.03 -23.89 6.13
C ILE A 44 2.40 -23.34 7.41
N TYR A 45 2.95 -22.24 7.95
CA TYR A 45 2.41 -21.60 9.14
C TYR A 45 0.94 -21.18 8.97
N ARG A 46 0.60 -20.62 7.80
CA ARG A 46 -0.78 -20.20 7.48
C ARG A 46 -1.73 -21.39 7.44
N LYS A 47 -1.34 -22.52 6.83
CA LYS A 47 -2.14 -23.75 6.82
C LYS A 47 -2.40 -24.28 8.24
N LEU A 48 -1.37 -24.26 9.10
CA LEU A 48 -1.51 -24.65 10.51
C LEU A 48 -2.48 -23.73 11.27
N LEU A 49 -2.41 -22.41 11.03
CA LEU A 49 -3.35 -21.46 11.63
C LEU A 49 -4.78 -21.66 11.16
N VAL A 50 -4.98 -21.87 9.85
CA VAL A 50 -6.31 -22.19 9.29
C VAL A 50 -6.88 -23.43 9.97
N TRP A 51 -6.13 -24.54 9.97
CA TRP A 51 -6.53 -25.77 10.63
C TRP A 51 -6.90 -25.54 12.09
N LYS A 52 -6.05 -24.83 12.85
CA LYS A 52 -6.30 -24.50 14.26
C LYS A 52 -7.60 -23.72 14.44
N LEU A 53 -7.84 -22.67 13.65
CA LEU A 53 -9.01 -21.81 13.80
C LEU A 53 -10.31 -22.51 13.42
N GLU A 54 -10.30 -23.33 12.37
CA GLU A 54 -11.46 -24.15 11.98
C GLU A 54 -11.76 -25.23 13.02
N TRP A 55 -10.73 -25.87 13.56
CA TRP A 55 -10.88 -26.85 14.64
C TRP A 55 -11.45 -26.20 15.90
N GLN A 56 -10.93 -25.03 16.31
CA GLN A 56 -11.49 -24.25 17.42
C GLN A 56 -12.95 -23.85 17.18
N ALA A 57 -13.32 -23.47 15.96
CA ALA A 57 -14.70 -23.16 15.60
C ALA A 57 -15.60 -24.39 15.75
N LYS A 58 -15.16 -25.55 15.24
CA LYS A 58 -15.87 -26.83 15.35
C LYS A 58 -16.17 -27.20 16.81
N PHE A 59 -15.17 -27.13 17.70
CA PHE A 59 -15.35 -27.49 19.11
C PHE A 59 -16.16 -26.47 19.91
N SER A 60 -16.01 -25.18 19.59
CA SER A 60 -16.74 -24.13 20.31
C SER A 60 -18.17 -23.91 19.79
N GLY A 61 -18.49 -24.41 18.60
CA GLY A 61 -19.73 -24.08 17.87
C GLY A 61 -19.84 -22.61 17.49
N ARG A 62 -18.70 -21.89 17.39
CA ARG A 62 -18.64 -20.46 17.09
C ARG A 62 -18.06 -20.24 15.70
N GLY A 63 -18.74 -19.44 14.89
CA GLY A 63 -18.24 -18.99 13.60
C GLY A 63 -17.37 -17.73 13.68
N TYR A 64 -17.10 -17.17 12.52
CA TYR A 64 -16.41 -15.91 12.32
C TYR A 64 -17.23 -14.98 11.42
N TYR A 65 -16.88 -13.70 11.45
CA TYR A 65 -17.27 -12.74 10.43
C TYR A 65 -16.07 -11.86 10.10
N CYS A 66 -16.15 -11.13 8.99
CA CYS A 66 -15.07 -10.27 8.52
C CYS A 66 -15.58 -8.84 8.35
N GLY A 67 -14.91 -7.86 8.96
CA GLY A 67 -15.25 -6.44 8.81
C GLY A 67 -15.29 -5.98 7.35
N ALA A 68 -14.36 -6.46 6.51
CA ALA A 68 -14.32 -6.13 5.08
C ALA A 68 -15.54 -6.61 4.30
N LEU A 69 -16.11 -7.76 4.66
CA LEU A 69 -17.30 -8.30 4.01
C LEU A 69 -18.61 -7.75 4.60
N HIS A 70 -18.54 -6.94 5.67
CA HIS A 70 -19.72 -6.33 6.31
C HIS A 70 -19.69 -4.79 6.31
N GLY A 71 -18.83 -4.18 5.49
CA GLY A 71 -18.75 -2.73 5.32
C GLY A 71 -18.04 -1.98 6.46
N GLU A 72 -17.38 -2.69 7.36
CA GLU A 72 -16.72 -2.13 8.56
C GLU A 72 -15.21 -1.94 8.41
N SER A 73 -14.61 -2.35 7.29
CA SER A 73 -13.15 -2.27 7.11
C SER A 73 -12.69 -0.86 6.78
N ASP A 74 -11.56 -0.47 7.37
CA ASP A 74 -10.85 0.75 7.04
C ASP A 74 -9.81 0.54 5.91
N TYR A 75 -9.55 -0.70 5.47
CA TYR A 75 -8.38 -0.98 4.60
C TYR A 75 -8.51 -2.17 3.63
N ASN A 76 -9.06 -3.31 4.06
CA ASN A 76 -8.77 -4.59 3.42
C ASN A 76 -9.48 -4.81 2.08
N LEU A 77 -10.61 -4.17 1.81
CA LEU A 77 -11.27 -4.31 0.52
C LEU A 77 -10.41 -3.67 -0.58
N THR A 78 -10.14 -4.39 -1.66
CA THR A 78 -9.21 -3.95 -2.71
C THR A 78 -9.87 -3.91 -4.07
N ILE A 79 -9.71 -2.77 -4.75
CA ILE A 79 -9.89 -2.65 -6.20
C ILE A 79 -8.51 -2.77 -6.84
N ASN A 80 -8.31 -3.82 -7.63
CA ASN A 80 -7.05 -4.10 -8.30
C ASN A 80 -6.86 -3.24 -9.57
N SER A 81 -5.63 -3.16 -10.10
CA SER A 81 -5.31 -2.34 -11.28
C SER A 81 -6.05 -2.74 -12.56
N ASP A 82 -6.57 -3.96 -12.61
CA ASP A 82 -7.37 -4.54 -13.69
C ASP A 82 -8.89 -4.43 -13.45
N ARG A 83 -9.30 -3.76 -12.36
CA ARG A 83 -10.69 -3.58 -11.89
C ARG A 83 -11.37 -4.84 -11.34
N THR A 84 -10.60 -5.89 -11.07
CA THR A 84 -11.08 -6.99 -10.22
C THR A 84 -11.20 -6.52 -8.77
N VAL A 85 -12.16 -7.09 -8.04
CA VAL A 85 -12.44 -6.73 -6.64
C VAL A 85 -12.05 -7.89 -5.74
N SER A 86 -11.20 -7.64 -4.76
CA SER A 86 -10.74 -8.61 -3.76
C SER A 86 -11.28 -8.24 -2.37
N CYS A 87 -11.66 -9.23 -1.56
CA CYS A 87 -12.11 -9.01 -0.18
C CYS A 87 -10.95 -8.69 0.80
N ASN A 88 -9.70 -8.71 0.33
CA ASN A 88 -8.50 -8.63 1.15
C ASN A 88 -7.34 -7.95 0.40
N CYS A 89 -6.59 -7.09 1.11
CA CYS A 89 -5.42 -6.39 0.60
C CYS A 89 -4.24 -7.31 0.26
N GLN A 90 -4.23 -8.51 0.84
CA GLN A 90 -3.18 -9.52 0.62
C GLN A 90 -3.65 -10.67 -0.27
N ASP A 91 -4.62 -10.42 -1.16
CA ASP A 91 -5.13 -11.39 -2.12
C ASP A 91 -4.24 -11.51 -3.36
N TYR A 92 -3.02 -12.01 -3.15
CA TYR A 92 -2.01 -12.10 -4.21
C TYR A 92 -2.08 -13.39 -5.03
N ASP A 93 -2.97 -14.32 -4.63
CA ASP A 93 -3.26 -15.57 -5.33
C ASP A 93 -4.66 -15.59 -5.96
N GLY A 94 -5.45 -14.53 -5.77
CA GLY A 94 -6.80 -14.37 -6.31
C GLY A 94 -7.86 -15.19 -5.56
N SER A 95 -7.50 -15.84 -4.46
CA SER A 95 -8.44 -16.64 -3.66
C SER A 95 -9.58 -15.80 -3.06
N GLY A 96 -9.33 -14.50 -2.84
CA GLY A 96 -10.31 -13.53 -2.34
C GLY A 96 -11.05 -12.73 -3.42
N HIS A 97 -10.89 -13.05 -4.71
CA HIS A 97 -11.58 -12.38 -5.81
C HIS A 97 -13.10 -12.56 -5.69
N MET A 98 -13.81 -11.45 -5.59
CA MET A 98 -15.28 -11.41 -5.50
C MET A 98 -15.94 -11.16 -6.85
N GLY A 99 -15.28 -10.42 -7.75
CA GLY A 99 -15.85 -10.06 -9.04
C GLY A 99 -15.02 -9.06 -9.84
N ASP A 100 -15.66 -8.48 -10.86
CA ASP A 100 -15.02 -7.67 -11.89
C ASP A 100 -15.93 -6.49 -12.29
N LEU A 101 -15.45 -5.26 -12.08
CA LEU A 101 -16.21 -4.04 -12.35
C LEU A 101 -16.40 -3.75 -13.84
N ARG A 102 -15.78 -4.54 -14.73
CA ARG A 102 -16.07 -4.49 -16.17
C ARG A 102 -17.40 -5.13 -16.52
N LYS A 103 -17.91 -6.01 -15.66
CA LYS A 103 -19.08 -6.85 -15.92
C LYS A 103 -20.27 -6.48 -15.04
N ASN A 104 -20.01 -6.09 -13.81
CA ASN A 104 -21.03 -5.87 -12.79
C ASN A 104 -20.76 -4.56 -12.04
N SER A 105 -21.80 -3.99 -11.41
CA SER A 105 -21.60 -2.89 -10.48
C SER A 105 -20.84 -3.35 -9.24
N PHE A 106 -20.31 -2.40 -8.46
CA PHE A 106 -19.65 -2.72 -7.20
C PHE A 106 -20.63 -3.40 -6.22
N GLU A 107 -21.86 -2.90 -6.16
CA GLU A 107 -22.95 -3.43 -5.33
C GLU A 107 -23.28 -4.89 -5.69
N ASP A 108 -23.42 -5.18 -6.99
CA ASP A 108 -23.72 -6.54 -7.47
C ASP A 108 -22.60 -7.52 -7.10
N ILE A 109 -21.34 -7.09 -7.14
CA ILE A 109 -20.21 -7.90 -6.71
C ILE A 109 -20.24 -8.10 -5.20
N TYR A 110 -20.49 -7.04 -4.44
CA TYR A 110 -20.39 -7.04 -2.99
C TYR A 110 -21.52 -7.82 -2.31
N PHE A 111 -22.73 -7.77 -2.86
CA PHE A 111 -23.89 -8.55 -2.42
C PHE A 111 -24.07 -9.85 -3.21
N GLY A 112 -23.24 -10.08 -4.22
CA GLY A 112 -23.31 -11.23 -5.10
C GLY A 112 -22.95 -12.57 -4.44
N PRO A 113 -23.17 -13.68 -5.17
CA PRO A 113 -23.04 -15.03 -4.63
C PRO A 113 -21.63 -15.39 -4.16
N VAL A 114 -20.59 -14.83 -4.79
CA VAL A 114 -19.20 -15.09 -4.38
C VAL A 114 -18.93 -14.50 -3.00
N ALA A 115 -19.24 -13.21 -2.80
CA ALA A 115 -19.09 -12.55 -1.51
C ALA A 115 -20.00 -13.21 -0.43
N GLN A 116 -21.23 -13.59 -0.79
CA GLN A 116 -22.13 -14.30 0.11
C GLN A 116 -21.54 -15.65 0.57
N LYS A 117 -20.97 -16.44 -0.35
CA LYS A 117 -20.29 -17.69 0.00
C LYS A 117 -19.14 -17.46 0.99
N LEU A 118 -18.33 -16.42 0.80
CA LEU A 118 -17.25 -16.08 1.72
C LEU A 118 -17.79 -15.76 3.13
N ARG A 119 -18.90 -15.01 3.23
CA ARG A 119 -19.59 -14.73 4.51
C ARG A 119 -20.11 -16.00 5.16
N ASP A 120 -20.76 -16.87 4.38
CA ASP A 120 -21.36 -18.11 4.88
C ASP A 120 -20.31 -19.09 5.38
N ASP A 121 -19.19 -19.24 4.67
CA ASP A 121 -18.08 -20.08 5.08
C ASP A 121 -17.51 -19.61 6.43
N LEU A 122 -17.26 -18.30 6.57
CA LEU A 122 -16.80 -17.71 7.83
C LEU A 122 -17.81 -17.96 8.96
N ALA A 123 -19.10 -17.72 8.72
CA ALA A 123 -20.16 -17.93 9.72
C ALA A 123 -20.25 -19.41 10.17
N LYS A 124 -19.93 -20.35 9.27
CA LYS A 124 -19.83 -21.79 9.57
C LYS A 124 -18.52 -22.20 10.23
N GLY A 125 -17.63 -21.25 10.51
CA GLY A 125 -16.33 -21.50 11.12
C GLY A 125 -15.24 -21.95 10.17
N LYS A 126 -15.47 -21.88 8.85
CA LYS A 126 -14.50 -22.22 7.81
C LYS A 126 -13.72 -20.99 7.38
N MET A 127 -12.45 -21.17 7.02
CA MET A 127 -11.61 -20.12 6.44
C MET A 127 -11.69 -20.20 4.93
N PRO A 128 -12.44 -19.30 4.25
CA PRO A 128 -12.63 -19.40 2.81
C PRO A 128 -11.33 -19.13 2.03
N ILE A 129 -10.46 -18.29 2.58
CA ILE A 129 -9.13 -18.04 2.04
C ILE A 129 -8.07 -18.21 3.14
N PRO A 130 -6.88 -18.73 2.82
CA PRO A 130 -5.85 -18.96 3.84
C PRO A 130 -5.44 -17.70 4.61
N THR A 131 -5.51 -16.53 3.96
CA THR A 131 -5.11 -15.25 4.57
C THR A 131 -6.09 -14.76 5.64
N CYS A 132 -7.33 -15.28 5.68
CA CYS A 132 -8.28 -14.97 6.74
C CYS A 132 -7.68 -15.18 8.13
N ALA A 133 -6.90 -16.25 8.31
CA ALA A 133 -6.31 -16.64 9.58
C ALA A 133 -5.34 -15.62 10.20
N ARG A 134 -4.92 -14.61 9.43
CA ARG A 134 -4.04 -13.51 9.88
C ARG A 134 -4.59 -12.12 9.56
N CYS A 135 -5.80 -12.04 9.02
CA CYS A 135 -6.42 -10.79 8.62
C CYS A 135 -6.91 -10.03 9.86
N GLY A 136 -6.62 -8.72 9.94
CA GLY A 136 -7.04 -7.87 11.05
C GLY A 136 -8.56 -7.68 11.14
N ASP A 137 -9.29 -7.91 10.04
CA ASP A 137 -10.75 -7.80 10.03
C ASP A 137 -11.47 -9.08 10.45
N LEU A 138 -10.76 -10.18 10.66
CA LEU A 138 -11.37 -11.44 11.11
C LEU A 138 -11.80 -11.30 12.57
N LYS A 139 -13.10 -11.41 12.83
CA LYS A 139 -13.72 -11.32 14.15
C LYS A 139 -14.43 -12.63 14.47
N ARG A 140 -14.37 -13.05 15.74
CA ARG A 140 -15.02 -14.29 16.20
C ARG A 140 -16.44 -14.00 16.68
N LEU A 141 -17.42 -14.74 16.19
CA LEU A 141 -18.80 -14.60 16.63
C LEU A 141 -18.99 -15.11 18.06
N ALA A 142 -19.94 -14.55 18.79
CA ALA A 142 -20.44 -15.17 20.02
C ALA A 142 -21.20 -16.46 19.69
N ARG A 143 -21.34 -17.37 20.66
CA ARG A 143 -22.02 -18.66 20.43
C ARG A 143 -23.50 -18.39 20.10
N GLY A 144 -23.97 -18.95 18.99
CA GLY A 144 -25.34 -18.75 18.49
C GLY A 144 -25.62 -17.37 17.89
N ALA A 145 -24.65 -16.45 17.88
CA ALA A 145 -24.83 -15.14 17.28
C ALA A 145 -24.77 -15.20 15.75
N LYS A 146 -25.60 -14.38 15.10
CA LYS A 146 -25.52 -14.15 13.66
C LYS A 146 -24.43 -13.10 13.35
N PRO A 147 -23.84 -13.13 12.14
CA PRO A 147 -23.04 -12.02 11.65
C PRO A 147 -23.83 -10.71 11.69
N PRO A 148 -23.15 -9.55 11.80
CA PRO A 148 -23.80 -8.26 11.66
C PRO A 148 -24.44 -8.11 10.27
N GLU A 149 -25.34 -7.13 10.14
CA GLU A 149 -25.91 -6.78 8.84
C GLU A 149 -24.81 -6.34 7.87
N THR A 150 -24.91 -6.79 6.62
CA THR A 150 -23.97 -6.38 5.57
C THR A 150 -24.35 -4.99 5.06
N LYS A 151 -23.42 -4.05 5.16
CA LYS A 151 -23.57 -2.68 4.64
C LYS A 151 -22.56 -2.43 3.54
N LEU A 152 -22.86 -1.46 2.67
CA LEU A 152 -21.87 -1.01 1.70
C LEU A 152 -20.67 -0.38 2.41
N PRO A 153 -19.44 -0.67 1.92
CA PRO A 153 -18.22 -0.14 2.49
C PRO A 153 -18.12 1.36 2.18
N HIS A 154 -17.92 2.15 3.24
CA HIS A 154 -17.72 3.60 3.15
C HIS A 154 -16.54 4.08 4.00
N ARG A 155 -15.99 3.22 4.89
CA ARG A 155 -14.94 3.61 5.83
C ARG A 155 -13.56 3.66 5.18
N GLY A 156 -13.14 2.58 4.53
CA GLY A 156 -11.94 2.60 3.73
C GLY A 156 -11.81 1.44 2.73
N MET A 157 -11.06 1.71 1.67
CA MET A 157 -10.67 0.70 0.67
C MET A 157 -9.26 0.94 0.17
N LEU A 158 -8.64 -0.09 -0.37
CA LEU A 158 -7.40 -0.02 -1.10
C LEU A 158 -7.71 0.08 -2.61
N LEU A 159 -7.10 1.06 -3.27
CA LEU A 159 -7.21 1.31 -4.70
C LEU A 159 -5.82 1.14 -5.32
N GLU A 160 -5.63 0.03 -6.02
CA GLU A 160 -4.36 -0.28 -6.68
C GLU A 160 -4.31 0.41 -8.04
N ASN A 161 -3.44 1.41 -8.18
CA ASN A 161 -3.21 2.05 -9.47
C ASN A 161 -2.28 1.24 -10.38
N THR A 162 -1.32 0.51 -9.79
CA THR A 162 -0.32 -0.24 -10.53
C THR A 162 0.29 -1.37 -9.72
N VAL A 163 0.70 -2.44 -10.41
CA VAL A 163 1.57 -3.50 -9.87
C VAL A 163 2.99 -3.42 -10.44
N ARG A 164 3.33 -2.34 -11.15
CA ARG A 164 4.69 -2.08 -11.64
C ARG A 164 5.49 -1.43 -10.51
N CYS A 165 6.75 -1.83 -10.35
CA CYS A 165 7.64 -1.26 -9.32
C CYS A 165 9.09 -1.26 -9.81
N ASN A 166 9.86 -0.25 -9.42
CA ASN A 166 11.29 -0.10 -9.69
C ASN A 166 12.18 -0.84 -8.66
N VAL A 167 11.60 -1.34 -7.56
CA VAL A 167 12.28 -2.07 -6.48
C VAL A 167 11.72 -3.50 -6.38
N ASP A 168 12.55 -4.47 -5.96
CA ASP A 168 12.15 -5.87 -5.77
C ASP A 168 12.29 -6.30 -4.30
N CYS A 169 11.38 -5.85 -3.45
CA CYS A 169 11.47 -6.15 -2.01
C CYS A 169 11.38 -7.66 -1.74
N THR A 170 12.17 -8.17 -0.79
CA THR A 170 12.25 -9.61 -0.46
C THR A 170 10.87 -10.21 -0.13
N GLY A 171 10.05 -9.47 0.63
CA GLY A 171 8.71 -9.90 1.08
C GLY A 171 7.57 -9.61 0.10
N CYS A 172 7.84 -9.07 -1.08
CA CYS A 172 6.80 -8.62 -2.01
C CYS A 172 6.26 -9.75 -2.91
N ALA A 173 4.94 -9.81 -3.10
CA ALA A 173 4.26 -10.80 -3.95
C ALA A 173 3.93 -10.27 -5.36
N ARG A 174 4.52 -9.13 -5.75
CA ARG A 174 4.20 -8.37 -6.97
C ARG A 174 4.18 -9.21 -8.24
N GLU A 175 5.13 -10.12 -8.42
CA GLU A 175 5.18 -10.95 -9.63
C GLU A 175 4.01 -11.94 -9.72
N THR A 176 3.56 -12.50 -8.59
CA THR A 176 2.38 -13.38 -8.57
C THR A 176 1.12 -12.57 -8.87
N ALA A 177 0.94 -11.43 -8.21
CA ALA A 177 -0.21 -10.55 -8.47
C ALA A 177 -0.26 -10.06 -9.92
N ALA A 178 0.87 -9.63 -10.48
CA ALA A 178 0.97 -9.26 -11.90
C ALA A 178 0.62 -10.41 -12.86
N GLY A 179 0.88 -11.66 -12.45
CA GLY A 179 0.49 -12.86 -13.20
C GLY A 179 -1.03 -13.04 -13.30
N LEU A 180 -1.77 -12.62 -12.26
CA LEU A 180 -3.22 -12.77 -12.12
C LEU A 180 -4.03 -11.65 -12.76
N ARG A 181 -3.40 -10.49 -13.04
CA ARG A 181 -4.12 -9.35 -13.61
C ARG A 181 -4.75 -9.74 -14.95
N ALA A 182 -6.05 -9.53 -15.06
CA ALA A 182 -6.82 -9.78 -16.26
C ALA A 182 -6.22 -9.00 -17.43
N ASP A 183 -6.10 -9.66 -18.58
CA ASP A 183 -5.55 -9.10 -19.82
C ASP A 183 -4.15 -8.47 -19.65
N LYS A 184 -3.42 -8.87 -18.61
CA LYS A 184 -2.13 -8.27 -18.21
C LYS A 184 -2.20 -6.75 -17.97
N GLN A 185 -3.37 -6.24 -17.56
CA GLN A 185 -3.53 -4.85 -17.16
C GLN A 185 -2.83 -4.57 -15.82
N LEU A 186 -1.54 -4.24 -15.90
CA LEU A 186 -0.69 -3.97 -14.72
C LEU A 186 -0.86 -2.56 -14.13
N GLN A 187 -1.62 -1.71 -14.81
CA GLN A 187 -1.79 -0.29 -14.53
C GLN A 187 -3.24 0.07 -14.86
N MET A 188 -3.93 0.74 -13.95
CA MET A 188 -5.25 1.27 -14.21
C MET A 188 -5.17 2.44 -15.19
N SER A 189 -6.03 2.46 -16.22
CA SER A 189 -6.11 3.59 -17.15
C SER A 189 -6.68 4.82 -16.44
N LEU A 190 -6.39 6.03 -16.93
CA LEU A 190 -6.95 7.25 -16.36
C LEU A 190 -8.49 7.25 -16.41
N ALA A 191 -9.08 6.78 -17.51
CA ALA A 191 -10.53 6.68 -17.66
C ALA A 191 -11.16 5.70 -16.65
N ASP A 192 -10.49 4.58 -16.35
CA ASP A 192 -10.96 3.66 -15.33
C ASP A 192 -10.76 4.23 -13.91
N MET A 193 -9.64 4.93 -13.67
CA MET A 193 -9.41 5.65 -12.42
C MET A 193 -10.51 6.69 -12.17
N GLU A 194 -10.98 7.36 -13.22
CA GLU A 194 -12.08 8.32 -13.14
C GLU A 194 -13.37 7.65 -12.65
N LYS A 195 -13.72 6.49 -13.22
CA LYS A 195 -14.85 5.68 -12.77
C LYS A 195 -14.70 5.26 -11.30
N MET A 196 -13.48 4.97 -10.85
CA MET A 196 -13.23 4.66 -9.44
C MET A 196 -13.48 5.89 -8.56
N GLY A 197 -13.08 7.08 -9.01
CA GLY A 197 -13.39 8.34 -8.34
C GLY A 197 -14.90 8.60 -8.21
N ASP A 198 -15.69 8.30 -9.24
CA ASP A 198 -17.15 8.41 -9.20
C ASP A 198 -17.78 7.37 -8.25
N MET A 199 -17.30 6.13 -8.29
CA MET A 199 -17.73 5.08 -7.37
C MET A 199 -17.45 5.44 -5.91
N MET A 200 -16.25 5.94 -5.60
CA MET A 200 -15.87 6.38 -4.26
C MET A 200 -16.80 7.50 -3.75
N SER A 201 -17.13 8.45 -4.61
CA SER A 201 -18.01 9.57 -4.27
C SER A 201 -19.42 9.06 -3.96
N ARG A 202 -19.95 8.17 -4.80
CA ARG A 202 -21.25 7.51 -4.61
C ARG A 202 -21.34 6.68 -3.32
N LEU A 203 -20.26 6.00 -2.94
CA LEU A 203 -20.17 5.23 -1.69
C LEU A 203 -19.95 6.13 -0.45
N GLY A 204 -19.68 7.44 -0.63
CA GLY A 204 -19.33 8.32 0.47
C GLY A 204 -18.02 7.94 1.16
N MET A 205 -17.05 7.46 0.38
CA MET A 205 -15.81 6.87 0.89
C MET A 205 -14.99 7.84 1.75
N LYS A 206 -14.76 7.50 3.01
CA LYS A 206 -14.04 8.32 3.98
C LYS A 206 -12.53 8.25 3.81
N GLN A 207 -12.01 7.12 3.36
CA GLN A 207 -10.58 6.93 3.14
C GLN A 207 -10.29 5.99 1.97
N ILE A 208 -9.22 6.27 1.23
CA ILE A 208 -8.61 5.28 0.35
C ILE A 208 -7.12 5.13 0.59
N PHE A 209 -6.62 3.94 0.30
CA PHE A 209 -5.21 3.62 0.24
C PHE A 209 -4.84 3.43 -1.22
N TYR A 210 -4.29 4.49 -1.83
CA TYR A 210 -3.77 4.54 -3.19
C TYR A 210 -2.39 3.86 -3.25
N LEU A 211 -2.39 2.53 -3.14
CA LEU A 211 -1.21 1.68 -3.07
C LEU A 211 -1.62 0.21 -3.21
N ASN A 212 -0.66 -0.67 -3.45
CA ASN A 212 -0.74 -2.08 -3.07
C ASN A 212 0.68 -2.69 -3.12
N LEU A 213 1.04 -3.34 -4.23
CA LEU A 213 2.34 -3.96 -4.46
C LEU A 213 3.26 -3.14 -5.39
N GLY A 214 2.71 -2.25 -6.21
CA GLY A 214 3.45 -1.40 -7.13
C GLY A 214 4.00 -0.12 -6.49
N GLU A 215 4.78 0.63 -7.26
CA GLU A 215 5.20 1.99 -6.92
C GLU A 215 4.23 3.00 -7.55
N PRO A 216 3.44 3.74 -6.74
CA PRO A 216 2.43 4.67 -7.24
C PRO A 216 2.97 5.68 -8.25
N PHE A 217 4.17 6.23 -8.02
CA PHE A 217 4.79 7.26 -8.88
C PHE A 217 5.44 6.71 -10.15
N LEU A 218 5.35 5.40 -10.41
CA LEU A 218 5.69 4.82 -11.71
C LEU A 218 4.55 4.98 -12.73
N SER A 219 3.34 5.33 -12.26
CA SER A 219 2.22 5.67 -13.13
C SER A 219 2.56 6.85 -14.06
N PRO A 220 2.42 6.71 -15.39
CA PRO A 220 2.68 7.81 -16.33
C PRO A 220 1.63 8.93 -16.21
N THR A 221 0.46 8.61 -15.67
CA THR A 221 -0.70 9.50 -15.56
C THR A 221 -0.93 9.99 -14.13
N ILE A 222 0.02 9.78 -13.20
CA ILE A 222 -0.13 10.15 -11.79
C ILE A 222 -0.49 11.62 -11.57
N GLY A 223 0.06 12.52 -12.42
CA GLY A 223 -0.23 13.95 -12.40
C GLY A 223 -1.66 14.32 -12.78
N GLN A 224 -2.41 13.41 -13.39
CA GLN A 224 -3.82 13.58 -13.73
C GLN A 224 -4.72 12.77 -12.78
N GLU A 225 -4.29 11.56 -12.41
CA GLU A 225 -5.00 10.66 -11.49
C GLU A 225 -5.30 11.33 -10.15
N LEU A 226 -4.29 11.88 -9.48
CA LEU A 226 -4.45 12.39 -8.11
C LEU A 226 -5.28 13.68 -8.02
N PRO A 227 -5.06 14.71 -8.86
CA PRO A 227 -5.94 15.89 -8.86
C PRO A 227 -7.39 15.54 -9.19
N MET A 228 -7.62 14.61 -10.12
CA MET A 228 -8.96 14.15 -10.46
C MET A 228 -9.62 13.46 -9.27
N LEU A 229 -8.93 12.51 -8.61
CA LEU A 229 -9.46 11.81 -7.44
C LEU A 229 -9.80 12.78 -6.30
N ARG A 230 -8.89 13.73 -6.01
CA ARG A 230 -9.11 14.76 -4.99
C ARG A 230 -10.31 15.65 -5.32
N LYS A 231 -10.44 16.09 -6.57
CA LYS A 231 -11.56 16.93 -7.02
C LYS A 231 -12.90 16.21 -6.85
N LYS A 232 -13.00 14.93 -7.20
CA LYS A 232 -14.23 14.14 -7.05
C LYS A 232 -14.54 13.77 -5.60
N ASN A 233 -13.51 13.68 -4.74
CA ASN A 233 -13.62 13.20 -3.36
C ASN A 233 -12.89 14.14 -2.37
N PRO A 234 -13.32 15.42 -2.23
CA PRO A 234 -12.56 16.44 -1.52
C PRO A 234 -12.34 16.10 -0.04
N GLY A 235 -13.34 15.52 0.64
CA GLY A 235 -13.27 15.11 2.04
C GLY A 235 -12.69 13.70 2.29
N CYS A 236 -12.32 12.97 1.25
CA CYS A 236 -11.76 11.62 1.39
C CYS A 236 -10.29 11.71 1.81
N ARG A 237 -9.88 10.93 2.81
CA ARG A 237 -8.48 10.79 3.17
C ARG A 237 -7.78 9.92 2.12
N ILE A 238 -6.90 10.49 1.30
CA ILE A 238 -6.15 9.73 0.29
C ILE A 238 -4.75 9.45 0.82
N VAL A 239 -4.44 8.18 1.07
CA VAL A 239 -3.18 7.74 1.65
C VAL A 239 -2.37 6.93 0.65
N THR A 240 -1.06 7.12 0.59
CA THR A 240 -0.18 6.30 -0.24
C THR A 240 1.04 5.79 0.54
N SER A 241 1.70 4.78 0.00
CA SER A 241 3.01 4.30 0.44
C SER A 241 3.92 4.22 -0.78
N THR A 242 5.07 4.87 -0.73
CA THR A 242 6.04 4.95 -1.85
C THR A 242 7.44 4.54 -1.38
N ASN A 243 8.25 4.00 -2.27
CA ASN A 243 9.69 3.82 -2.04
C ASN A 243 10.48 5.13 -2.16
N GLY A 244 9.84 6.24 -2.55
CA GLY A 244 10.39 7.60 -2.56
C GLY A 244 11.24 7.93 -3.79
N ILE A 245 11.93 6.95 -4.39
CA ILE A 245 12.92 7.16 -5.45
C ILE A 245 12.34 7.92 -6.66
N LEU A 246 11.07 7.65 -6.99
CA LEU A 246 10.42 8.23 -8.15
C LEU A 246 9.73 9.57 -7.87
N LEU A 247 9.73 10.11 -6.65
CA LEU A 247 9.21 11.44 -6.35
C LEU A 247 10.24 12.53 -6.67
N ASN A 248 10.71 12.51 -7.91
CA ASN A 248 11.95 13.17 -8.35
C ASN A 248 11.73 14.37 -9.29
N THR A 249 10.49 14.73 -9.60
CA THR A 249 10.16 15.88 -10.44
C THR A 249 9.09 16.74 -9.77
N ASP A 250 9.05 18.04 -10.11
CA ASP A 250 8.03 18.94 -9.58
C ASP A 250 6.62 18.52 -10.01
N ALA A 251 6.44 18.02 -11.24
CA ALA A 251 5.15 17.49 -11.68
C ALA A 251 4.62 16.35 -10.77
N LYS A 252 5.52 15.47 -10.30
CA LYS A 252 5.13 14.41 -9.36
C LYS A 252 4.92 14.93 -7.94
N ARG A 253 5.70 15.93 -7.51
CA ARG A 253 5.49 16.61 -6.22
C ARG A 253 4.15 17.34 -6.19
N GLU A 254 3.77 18.04 -7.26
CA GLU A 254 2.44 18.64 -7.43
C GLU A 254 1.33 17.59 -7.36
N ALA A 255 1.50 16.46 -8.04
CA ALA A 255 0.56 15.35 -7.93
C ALA A 255 0.46 14.86 -6.47
N ALA A 256 1.61 14.71 -5.80
CA ALA A 256 1.69 14.25 -4.41
C ALA A 256 1.01 15.18 -3.40
N LEU A 257 0.90 16.49 -3.67
CA LEU A 257 0.16 17.43 -2.82
C LEU A 257 -1.34 17.11 -2.70
N ASN A 258 -1.88 16.26 -3.59
CA ASN A 258 -3.28 15.81 -3.52
C ASN A 258 -3.51 14.65 -2.53
N PHE A 259 -2.44 14.06 -1.99
CA PHE A 259 -2.56 13.11 -0.89
C PHE A 259 -2.87 13.82 0.43
N SER A 260 -3.53 13.10 1.33
CA SER A 260 -3.67 13.51 2.73
C SER A 260 -2.49 12.99 3.57
N HIS A 261 -1.90 11.85 3.19
CA HIS A 261 -0.77 11.25 3.90
C HIS A 261 0.09 10.40 2.95
N ILE A 262 1.40 10.65 2.95
CA ILE A 262 2.40 9.88 2.24
C ILE A 262 3.30 9.15 3.25
N PHE A 263 3.28 7.82 3.21
CA PHE A 263 4.28 7.00 3.86
C PHE A 263 5.47 6.79 2.91
N PHE A 264 6.65 7.25 3.30
CA PHE A 264 7.89 6.87 2.65
C PHE A 264 8.41 5.57 3.26
N SER A 265 8.17 4.47 2.57
CA SER A 265 8.55 3.11 3.01
C SER A 265 10.01 2.84 2.66
N VAL A 266 10.92 3.35 3.48
CA VAL A 266 12.38 3.25 3.32
C VAL A 266 12.97 2.67 4.60
N HIS A 267 13.82 1.65 4.49
CA HIS A 267 14.10 0.75 5.61
C HIS A 267 15.60 0.67 5.94
N GLY A 268 16.07 1.56 6.79
CA GLY A 268 17.50 1.74 7.05
C GLY A 268 17.89 3.21 6.93
N ILE A 269 19.13 3.52 7.27
CA ILE A 269 19.71 4.87 7.14
C ILE A 269 20.88 4.92 6.13
N THR A 270 21.07 3.84 5.37
CA THR A 270 22.10 3.69 4.34
C THR A 270 21.58 2.77 3.24
N ASP A 271 22.22 2.82 2.06
CA ASP A 271 21.97 1.88 0.97
C ASP A 271 22.19 0.43 1.41
N GLU A 272 23.27 0.14 2.14
CA GLU A 272 23.58 -1.22 2.60
C GLU A 272 22.46 -1.82 3.48
N MET A 273 21.88 -1.04 4.38
CA MET A 273 20.76 -1.50 5.21
C MET A 273 19.48 -1.69 4.40
N SER A 274 19.20 -0.74 3.50
CA SER A 274 17.98 -0.74 2.70
C SER A 274 18.00 -1.88 1.68
N GLU A 275 19.12 -2.12 0.99
CA GLU A 275 19.25 -3.12 -0.06
C GLU A 275 19.08 -4.57 0.45
N LYS A 276 19.33 -4.83 1.74
CA LYS A 276 19.07 -6.13 2.39
C LYS A 276 17.61 -6.57 2.26
N TYR A 277 16.67 -5.62 2.16
CA TYR A 277 15.25 -5.91 1.96
C TYR A 277 14.71 -5.34 0.64
N MET A 278 15.05 -4.10 0.30
CA MET A 278 14.61 -3.37 -0.88
C MET A 278 15.64 -3.51 -2.01
N HIS A 279 15.71 -4.67 -2.66
CA HIS A 279 16.67 -4.89 -3.74
C HIS A 279 16.42 -3.90 -4.89
N ARG A 280 17.51 -3.30 -5.41
CA ARG A 280 17.48 -2.19 -6.39
C ARG A 280 16.87 -0.90 -5.84
N GLY A 281 16.70 -0.80 -4.52
CA GLY A 281 16.43 0.45 -3.84
C GLY A 281 17.63 1.38 -3.88
N ASN A 282 17.41 2.63 -3.49
CA ASN A 282 18.46 3.61 -3.28
C ASN A 282 18.01 4.56 -2.18
N PHE A 283 18.57 4.38 -0.99
CA PHE A 283 18.31 5.15 0.20
C PHE A 283 18.58 6.63 -0.03
N GLU A 284 19.73 6.97 -0.62
CA GLU A 284 20.13 8.38 -0.81
C GLU A 284 19.12 9.14 -1.68
N LYS A 285 18.73 8.57 -2.82
CA LYS A 285 17.68 9.15 -3.68
C LYS A 285 16.34 9.24 -2.99
N ALA A 286 15.97 8.21 -2.21
CA ALA A 286 14.69 8.21 -1.51
C ALA A 286 14.67 9.26 -0.39
N TYR A 287 15.75 9.39 0.38
CA TYR A 287 15.91 10.39 1.43
C TYR A 287 15.94 11.80 0.86
N GLU A 288 16.66 12.02 -0.25
CA GLU A 288 16.64 13.31 -0.94
C GLU A 288 15.22 13.66 -1.43
N ALA A 289 14.48 12.68 -1.98
CA ALA A 289 13.10 12.89 -2.39
C ALA A 289 12.17 13.23 -1.21
N MET A 290 12.38 12.62 -0.03
CA MET A 290 11.65 12.99 1.20
C MET A 290 11.90 14.46 1.57
N LYS A 291 13.17 14.89 1.59
CA LYS A 291 13.58 16.25 1.92
C LYS A 291 12.98 17.25 0.94
N LEU A 292 13.15 17.00 -0.36
CA LEU A 292 12.63 17.87 -1.42
C LEU A 292 11.10 17.95 -1.41
N MET A 293 10.41 16.85 -1.10
CA MET A 293 8.95 16.88 -0.95
C MET A 293 8.50 17.74 0.24
N ALA A 294 9.18 17.63 1.38
CA ALA A 294 8.88 18.45 2.55
C ALA A 294 9.15 19.94 2.28
N GLU A 295 10.29 20.27 1.66
CA GLU A 295 10.60 21.63 1.22
C GLU A 295 9.55 22.17 0.25
N PHE A 296 9.16 21.38 -0.76
CA PHE A 296 8.18 21.76 -1.77
C PHE A 296 6.80 22.06 -1.18
N ARG A 297 6.34 21.22 -0.24
CA ARG A 297 5.09 21.42 0.50
C ARG A 297 5.17 22.65 1.41
N ASN A 298 6.23 22.77 2.19
CA ASN A 298 6.39 23.83 3.19
C ASN A 298 6.56 25.21 2.53
N ALA A 299 7.23 25.31 1.37
CA ALA A 299 7.36 26.54 0.60
C ALA A 299 6.02 27.11 0.11
N ARG A 300 4.97 26.27 0.04
CA ARG A 300 3.59 26.66 -0.29
C ARG A 300 2.75 26.95 0.96
N GLY A 301 3.35 26.95 2.16
CA GLY A 301 2.64 27.13 3.42
C GLY A 301 1.72 25.95 3.78
N LEU A 302 1.88 24.79 3.14
CA LEU A 302 1.01 23.64 3.34
C LEU A 302 1.48 22.77 4.49
N THR A 303 0.52 22.18 5.20
CA THR A 303 0.75 21.18 6.25
C THR A 303 0.30 19.78 5.85
N GLU A 304 -0.39 19.66 4.72
CA GLU A 304 -0.76 18.40 4.09
C GLU A 304 -0.14 18.32 2.68
N PRO A 305 0.19 17.12 2.17
CA PRO A 305 0.09 15.81 2.83
C PRO A 305 0.96 15.72 4.08
N ILE A 306 0.52 14.92 5.04
CA ILE A 306 1.39 14.44 6.11
C ILE A 306 2.51 13.61 5.48
N LEU A 307 3.76 13.88 5.84
CA LEU A 307 4.93 13.17 5.35
C LEU A 307 5.52 12.34 6.48
N GLU A 308 5.42 11.02 6.35
CA GLU A 308 5.87 10.08 7.37
C GLU A 308 6.91 9.11 6.82
N TRP A 309 8.05 9.01 7.51
CA TRP A 309 9.03 7.97 7.22
C TRP A 309 8.61 6.66 7.89
N LYS A 310 8.16 5.70 7.08
CA LYS A 310 7.84 4.34 7.47
C LYS A 310 9.11 3.46 7.46
N TYR A 311 9.64 3.19 8.65
CA TYR A 311 10.86 2.41 8.86
C TYR A 311 10.51 0.99 9.34
N LEU A 312 10.64 -0.03 8.47
CA LEU A 312 10.52 -1.42 8.90
C LEU A 312 11.76 -1.83 9.71
N LEU A 313 11.51 -2.39 10.90
CA LEU A 313 12.53 -2.86 11.82
C LEU A 313 12.97 -4.28 11.46
N PHE A 314 14.27 -4.42 11.24
CA PHE A 314 14.97 -5.68 11.06
C PHE A 314 16.15 -5.77 12.01
N ASN A 315 16.61 -6.98 12.33
CA ASN A 315 17.78 -7.18 13.21
C ASN A 315 19.08 -6.50 12.71
N TRP A 316 19.18 -6.18 11.42
CA TRP A 316 20.33 -5.48 10.83
C TRP A 316 20.18 -3.95 10.84
N ASN A 317 19.03 -3.41 11.22
CA ASN A 317 18.79 -1.96 11.27
C ASN A 317 18.16 -1.48 12.60
N ASP A 318 17.99 -2.38 13.58
CA ASP A 318 17.30 -2.11 14.85
C ASP A 318 18.21 -1.61 15.99
N HIS A 319 19.48 -1.35 15.71
CA HIS A 319 20.41 -0.85 16.73
C HIS A 319 19.97 0.55 17.20
N PRO A 320 19.94 0.85 18.52
CA PRO A 320 19.43 2.12 19.03
C PRO A 320 20.06 3.37 18.39
N ARG A 321 21.38 3.35 18.14
CA ARG A 321 22.08 4.43 17.42
C ARG A 321 21.52 4.69 16.01
N HIS A 322 21.07 3.65 15.30
CA HIS A 322 20.46 3.82 13.97
C HIS A 322 19.07 4.45 14.06
N LEU A 323 18.29 4.11 15.09
CA LEU A 323 16.98 4.71 15.32
C LEU A 323 17.12 6.19 15.74
N GLU A 324 18.06 6.50 16.63
CA GLU A 324 18.41 7.89 17.00
C GLU A 324 18.79 8.70 15.77
N ARG A 325 19.70 8.16 14.94
CA ARG A 325 20.10 8.79 13.70
C ARG A 325 18.95 8.97 12.71
N ALA A 326 18.07 7.97 12.57
CA ALA A 326 16.91 8.07 11.70
C ALA A 326 15.96 9.19 12.14
N ILE A 327 15.75 9.37 13.46
CA ILE A 327 14.94 10.47 14.02
C ILE A 327 15.60 11.83 13.72
N GLU A 328 16.91 11.96 13.89
CA GLU A 328 17.65 13.18 13.55
C GLU A 328 17.51 13.52 12.06
N MET A 329 17.68 12.53 11.19
CA MET A 329 17.56 12.69 9.74
C MET A 329 16.12 13.08 9.35
N ALA A 330 15.11 12.43 9.92
CA ALA A 330 13.71 12.79 9.69
C ALA A 330 13.41 14.24 10.11
N ARG A 331 13.97 14.68 11.25
CA ARG A 331 13.85 16.07 11.72
C ARG A 331 14.56 17.05 10.78
N ALA A 332 15.77 16.72 10.33
CA ALA A 332 16.53 17.54 9.39
C ALA A 332 15.80 17.66 8.03
N ALA A 333 15.16 16.60 7.57
CA ALA A 333 14.32 16.58 6.38
C ALA A 333 12.93 17.22 6.57
N LYS A 334 12.62 17.74 7.77
CA LYS A 334 11.34 18.40 8.11
C LYS A 334 10.11 17.52 7.86
N LEU A 335 10.25 16.21 8.11
CA LEU A 335 9.12 15.27 8.07
C LEU A 335 8.22 15.46 9.30
N ASP A 336 6.94 15.11 9.16
CA ASP A 336 5.98 15.24 10.26
C ASP A 336 6.10 14.07 11.24
N PHE A 337 6.44 12.89 10.73
CA PHE A 337 6.56 11.68 11.53
C PHE A 337 7.69 10.77 11.04
N ILE A 338 8.23 10.00 11.98
CA ILE A 338 8.92 8.75 11.69
C ILE A 338 8.30 7.65 12.54
N SER A 339 8.05 6.49 11.94
CA SER A 339 7.48 5.33 12.63
C SER A 339 8.30 4.07 12.39
N PHE A 340 8.45 3.29 13.46
CA PHE A 340 9.21 2.05 13.49
C PHE A 340 8.25 0.86 13.54
N TRP A 341 8.21 0.13 12.43
CA TRP A 341 7.24 -0.93 12.16
C TRP A 341 7.88 -2.30 12.35
N PRO A 342 7.42 -3.12 13.30
CA PRO A 342 7.89 -4.48 13.40
C PRO A 342 7.41 -5.30 12.20
N THR A 343 8.26 -6.20 11.73
CA THR A 343 7.91 -7.15 10.66
C THR A 343 8.32 -8.56 11.04
N ASN A 344 7.55 -9.52 10.52
CA ASN A 344 7.83 -10.95 10.60
C ASN A 344 8.30 -11.50 9.24
N ASN A 345 8.52 -10.63 8.26
CA ASN A 345 8.86 -10.98 6.89
C ASN A 345 10.05 -10.13 6.40
N PRO A 346 11.22 -10.75 6.11
CA PRO A 346 11.48 -12.18 6.25
C PRO A 346 11.67 -12.61 7.71
N PHE A 347 11.39 -13.88 8.03
CA PHE A 347 11.51 -14.38 9.42
C PHE A 347 12.94 -14.27 9.98
N TYR A 348 13.98 -14.39 9.13
CA TYR A 348 15.38 -14.23 9.55
C TYR A 348 15.76 -12.76 9.82
N GLY A 349 14.91 -11.81 9.43
CA GLY A 349 15.10 -10.39 9.70
C GLY A 349 14.42 -9.91 10.97
N ILE A 350 13.76 -10.77 11.74
CA ILE A 350 13.02 -10.39 12.94
C ILE A 350 13.93 -9.64 13.95
N SER A 351 13.50 -8.46 14.37
CA SER A 351 14.14 -7.70 15.45
C SER A 351 13.81 -8.31 16.82
N TRP A 352 14.81 -8.89 17.47
CA TRP A 352 14.69 -9.37 18.86
C TRP A 352 14.67 -8.22 19.86
N ARG A 353 15.38 -7.12 19.58
CA ARG A 353 15.36 -5.91 20.42
C ARG A 353 13.94 -5.35 20.54
N TRP A 354 13.20 -5.34 19.44
CA TRP A 354 11.79 -4.99 19.44
C TRP A 354 10.96 -5.95 20.31
N ARG A 355 11.09 -7.28 20.07
CA ARG A 355 10.29 -8.29 20.77
C ARG A 355 10.50 -8.29 22.29
N LEU A 356 11.72 -7.99 22.72
CA LEU A 356 12.10 -7.91 24.13
C LEU A 356 11.80 -6.53 24.74
N GLY A 357 11.15 -5.62 24.01
CA GLY A 357 10.77 -4.29 24.50
C GLY A 357 11.94 -3.31 24.68
N MET A 358 13.14 -3.65 24.18
CA MET A 358 14.34 -2.82 24.34
C MET A 358 14.28 -1.51 23.55
N LEU A 359 13.37 -1.42 22.58
CA LEU A 359 13.15 -0.23 21.74
C LEU A 359 11.98 0.65 22.23
N ASN A 360 11.39 0.33 23.39
CA ASN A 360 10.20 1.03 23.90
C ASN A 360 10.43 2.52 24.19
N ARG A 361 11.69 2.95 24.34
CA ARG A 361 12.07 4.36 24.53
C ARG A 361 11.89 5.24 23.30
N PHE A 362 11.77 4.63 22.12
CA PHE A 362 11.64 5.36 20.85
C PHE A 362 10.17 5.59 20.54
N GLY A 363 9.69 6.81 20.77
CA GLY A 363 8.32 7.21 20.41
C GLY A 363 7.20 6.55 21.22
N VAL A 364 5.97 6.85 20.81
CA VAL A 364 4.74 6.37 21.45
C VAL A 364 4.28 5.08 20.77
N LYS A 365 3.73 4.14 21.54
CA LYS A 365 3.16 2.90 20.99
C LYS A 365 1.93 3.22 20.16
N SER A 366 1.86 2.67 18.95
CA SER A 366 0.68 2.78 18.08
C SER A 366 0.45 1.49 17.31
N TRP A 367 -0.61 1.44 16.49
CA TRP A 367 -0.88 0.30 15.59
C TRP A 367 0.25 0.09 14.57
N LYS A 368 1.07 1.11 14.31
CA LYS A 368 2.25 1.07 13.44
C LYS A 368 3.48 0.47 14.11
N GLY A 369 3.42 0.17 15.42
CA GLY A 369 4.58 -0.16 16.24
C GLY A 369 4.93 0.99 17.17
N ARG A 370 5.92 1.80 16.82
CA ARG A 370 6.26 3.04 17.51
C ARG A 370 6.25 4.23 16.57
N GLU A 371 5.81 5.37 17.06
CA GLU A 371 5.72 6.60 16.28
C GLU A 371 6.35 7.76 17.03
N VAL A 372 7.11 8.59 16.31
CA VAL A 372 7.67 9.84 16.80
C VAL A 372 7.00 10.98 16.04
N ASP A 373 6.27 11.83 16.75
CA ASP A 373 5.64 13.04 16.22
C ASP A 373 6.68 14.18 16.19
N LEU A 374 7.10 14.54 14.97
CA LEU A 374 8.10 15.57 14.70
C LEU A 374 7.48 16.92 14.34
N ARG A 375 6.14 17.01 14.32
CA ARG A 375 5.44 18.26 14.04
C ARG A 375 5.77 19.32 15.11
N PRO A 376 5.56 20.62 14.79
CA PRO A 376 5.67 21.69 15.77
C PRO A 376 4.76 21.47 16.98
N GLU A 377 5.14 21.96 18.16
CA GLU A 377 4.47 21.65 19.45
C GLU A 377 2.95 21.84 19.43
N GLY A 378 2.45 22.94 18.86
CA GLY A 378 1.00 23.20 18.76
C GLY A 378 0.21 22.24 17.85
N ARG A 379 0.90 21.40 17.07
CA ARG A 379 0.30 20.36 16.21
C ARG A 379 0.57 18.94 16.70
N ARG A 380 1.40 18.74 17.72
CA ARG A 380 1.70 17.39 18.21
C ARG A 380 0.46 16.75 18.84
N GLY A 381 0.27 15.46 18.60
CA GLY A 381 -0.87 14.70 19.12
C GLY A 381 -2.22 15.03 18.47
N THR A 382 -2.31 16.01 17.55
CA THR A 382 -3.55 16.28 16.83
C THR A 382 -3.80 15.21 15.76
N PRO A 383 -5.07 14.86 15.46
CA PRO A 383 -5.41 13.92 14.40
C PRO A 383 -4.84 14.34 13.04
N THR A 384 -4.37 13.37 12.26
CA THR A 384 -3.78 13.63 10.93
C THR A 384 -4.81 13.82 9.82
N HIS A 385 -6.11 13.79 10.15
CA HIS A 385 -7.25 14.07 9.26
C HIS A 385 -8.55 14.18 10.06
N PRO A 386 -9.54 14.99 9.64
CA PRO A 386 -10.83 15.11 10.33
C PRO A 386 -11.55 13.78 10.58
N PHE A 387 -11.61 12.89 9.58
CA PHE A 387 -12.18 11.54 9.72
C PHE A 387 -11.58 10.73 10.89
N LEU A 388 -10.28 10.89 11.17
CA LEU A 388 -9.64 10.21 12.29
C LEU A 388 -9.96 10.86 13.64
N ALA A 389 -10.24 12.17 13.65
CA ALA A 389 -10.68 12.88 14.84
C ALA A 389 -12.06 12.37 15.32
N GLU A 390 -12.99 12.17 14.38
CA GLU A 390 -14.32 11.60 14.66
C GLU A 390 -14.22 10.20 15.29
N ALA A 391 -13.32 9.36 14.78
CA ALA A 391 -13.12 8.00 15.31
C ALA A 391 -12.57 8.00 16.74
N VAL A 392 -11.71 8.96 17.10
CA VAL A 392 -11.20 9.11 18.47
C VAL A 392 -12.25 9.68 19.41
N ALA A 393 -13.11 10.59 18.95
CA ALA A 393 -14.20 11.12 19.78
C ALA A 393 -15.30 10.09 20.08
N ALA A 394 -15.42 9.06 19.24
CA ALA A 394 -16.41 7.99 19.39
C ALA A 394 -15.93 6.77 20.20
N ALA A 395 -14.64 6.70 20.53
CA ALA A 395 -13.99 5.60 21.27
C ALA A 395 -13.74 6.00 22.73
#